data_AF-A0A7C2J1X0-F1
#
_entry.id   AF-A0A7C2J1X0-F1
#
_cell.length_a   1.000
_cell.length_b   1.000
_cell.length_c   1.000
_cell.angle_alpha   90.00
_cell.angle_beta   90.00
_cell.angle_gamma   90.00
#
_symmetry.space_group_name_H-M   'P 1'
#
loop_
_entity.id
_entity.type
_entity.pdbx_description
1 polymer ?
#
loop_
_entity_poly.entity_id
_entity_poly.type
_entity_poly.pdbx_seq_one_letter_code
_entity_poly.pdbx_strand_id
1 'polypeptide(L)'
;VEVFFEVHGPPPTLIIFGAGHISMPLAGLARGLGFKTVVVDGRPRFANRERFPDADKLLVGIPSEIAGTLTYTSSTFVVLTAHDYKYDIPVLKTVLKSEAAYIGMLGSRRRGRAILKFLEESGVDAESLARVRVPTGLDIGASTAAEIALSVLAEAVAVKAGRPGTPMREAR
;
A
#
# COMPACT_ATOMS: atom_id res chain seq x y z
N VAL A 1 9.29 20.63 34.47
CA VAL A 1 8.38 19.48 34.51
C VAL A 1 8.67 18.66 33.28
N GLU A 2 9.14 17.43 33.44
CA GLU A 2 9.31 16.48 32.34
C GLU A 2 8.09 15.57 32.29
N VAL A 3 7.57 15.33 31.08
CA VAL A 3 6.40 14.50 30.84
C VAL A 3 6.75 13.46 29.79
N PHE A 4 6.44 12.20 30.09
CA PHE A 4 6.58 11.07 29.19
C PHE A 4 5.20 10.66 28.66
N PHE A 5 5.10 10.43 27.36
CA PHE A 5 3.89 9.94 26.71
C PHE A 5 4.19 8.60 26.03
N GLU A 6 3.40 7.59 26.36
CA GLU A 6 3.34 6.32 25.62
C GLU A 6 1.97 6.24 24.94
N VAL A 7 1.96 6.14 23.61
CA VAL A 7 0.73 6.15 22.82
C VAL A 7 0.46 4.75 22.28
N HIS A 8 -0.62 4.14 22.76
CA HIS A 8 -1.11 2.85 22.23
C HIS A 8 -2.21 3.10 21.20
N GLY A 9 -1.84 3.12 19.93
CA GLY A 9 -2.79 3.19 18.81
C GLY A 9 -3.33 1.81 18.41
N PRO A 10 -4.46 1.74 17.67
CA PRO A 10 -4.93 0.49 17.07
C PRO A 10 -3.88 -0.09 16.11
N PRO A 11 -3.94 -1.41 15.82
CA PRO A 11 -3.03 -2.01 14.85
C PRO A 11 -3.10 -1.29 13.49
N PRO A 12 -1.95 -1.09 12.82
CA PRO A 12 -1.95 -0.46 11.51
C PRO A 12 -2.75 -1.30 10.52
N THR A 13 -3.38 -0.65 9.54
CA THR A 13 -4.18 -1.33 8.52
C THR A 13 -3.49 -1.26 7.18
N LEU A 14 -3.27 -2.42 6.55
CA LEU A 14 -2.82 -2.54 5.16
C LEU A 14 -4.04 -2.81 4.26
N ILE A 15 -4.32 -1.87 3.36
CA ILE A 15 -5.36 -2.00 2.33
C ILE A 15 -4.67 -2.30 1.00
N ILE A 16 -4.98 -3.46 0.43
CA ILE A 16 -4.41 -3.94 -0.83
C ILE A 16 -5.49 -3.83 -1.92
N PHE A 17 -5.30 -2.92 -2.86
CA PHE A 17 -6.15 -2.82 -4.05
C PHE A 17 -5.57 -3.69 -5.16
N GLY A 18 -6.33 -4.72 -5.54
CA GLY A 18 -5.91 -5.81 -6.41
C GLY A 18 -5.63 -7.09 -5.58
N ALA A 19 -6.23 -8.19 -6.01
CA ALA A 19 -6.04 -9.51 -5.41
C ALA A 19 -5.17 -10.40 -6.32
N GLY A 20 -4.09 -9.84 -6.87
CA GLY A 20 -3.15 -10.53 -7.73
C GLY A 20 -2.28 -11.56 -7.00
N HIS A 21 -1.29 -12.10 -7.71
CA HIS A 21 -0.36 -13.09 -7.17
C HIS A 21 0.57 -12.53 -6.07
N ILE A 22 0.98 -11.26 -6.18
CA ILE A 22 1.79 -10.56 -5.17
C ILE A 22 0.98 -10.23 -3.91
N SER A 23 -0.32 -9.99 -4.04
CA SER A 23 -1.20 -9.63 -2.93
C SER A 23 -1.29 -10.74 -1.87
N MET A 24 -1.18 -12.02 -2.26
CA MET A 24 -1.28 -13.16 -1.36
C MET A 24 -0.15 -13.20 -0.32
N PRO A 25 1.15 -13.26 -0.70
CA PRO A 25 2.24 -13.17 0.27
C PRO A 25 2.27 -11.81 0.97
N LEU A 26 1.85 -10.73 0.31
CA LEU A 26 1.77 -9.41 0.93
C LEU A 26 0.80 -9.40 2.12
N ALA A 27 -0.40 -9.96 1.97
CA ALA A 27 -1.36 -10.08 3.07
C ALA A 27 -0.84 -10.99 4.20
N GLY A 28 -0.28 -12.14 3.85
CA GLY A 28 0.25 -13.10 4.84
C GLY A 28 1.39 -12.51 5.67
N LEU A 29 2.38 -11.91 5.02
CA LEU A 29 3.51 -11.25 5.71
C LEU A 29 3.03 -10.06 6.55
N ALA A 30 2.09 -9.25 6.04
CA ALA A 30 1.57 -8.11 6.79
C ALA A 30 0.88 -8.53 8.10
N ARG A 31 0.10 -9.61 8.06
CA ARG A 31 -0.50 -10.20 9.28
C ARG A 31 0.57 -10.59 10.30
N GLY A 32 1.65 -11.23 9.86
CA GLY A 32 2.80 -11.58 10.71
C GLY A 32 3.47 -10.37 11.38
N LEU A 33 3.39 -9.19 10.74
CA LEU A 33 3.89 -7.92 11.27
C LEU A 33 2.85 -7.15 12.11
N GLY A 34 1.69 -7.76 12.39
CA GLY A 34 0.63 -7.17 13.20
C GLY A 34 -0.26 -6.16 12.46
N PHE A 35 -0.25 -6.15 11.13
CA PHE A 35 -1.22 -5.36 10.37
C PHE A 35 -2.57 -6.06 10.31
N LYS A 36 -3.65 -5.27 10.42
CA LYS A 36 -4.95 -5.67 9.88
C LYS A 36 -4.90 -5.57 8.37
N THR A 37 -5.47 -6.53 7.67
CA THR A 37 -5.37 -6.65 6.21
C THR A 37 -6.74 -6.59 5.54
N VAL A 38 -6.87 -5.69 4.58
CA VAL A 38 -8.08 -5.54 3.76
C VAL A 38 -7.67 -5.74 2.32
N VAL A 39 -8.26 -6.73 1.64
CA VAL A 39 -7.99 -6.99 0.22
C VAL A 39 -9.23 -6.61 -0.59
N VAL A 40 -9.02 -5.79 -1.61
CA VAL A 40 -10.09 -5.26 -2.48
C VAL A 40 -9.83 -5.67 -3.92
N ASP A 41 -10.79 -6.31 -4.59
CA ASP A 41 -10.71 -6.60 -6.03
C ASP A 41 -12.11 -6.67 -6.63
N GLY A 42 -12.29 -6.23 -7.87
CA GLY A 42 -13.58 -6.32 -8.57
C GLY A 42 -14.00 -7.74 -8.93
N ARG A 43 -13.10 -8.72 -8.82
CA ARG A 43 -13.31 -10.09 -9.30
C ARG A 43 -13.41 -11.05 -8.10
N PRO A 44 -14.60 -11.63 -7.83
CA PRO A 44 -14.81 -12.56 -6.71
C PRO A 44 -13.84 -13.76 -6.71
N ARG A 45 -13.50 -14.26 -7.90
CA ARG A 45 -12.54 -15.37 -8.06
C ARG A 45 -11.12 -15.05 -7.57
N PHE A 46 -10.77 -13.76 -7.49
CA PHE A 46 -9.46 -13.34 -6.99
C PHE A 46 -9.52 -13.04 -5.49
N ALA A 47 -10.46 -12.21 -5.04
CA ALA A 47 -10.59 -11.84 -3.62
C ALA A 47 -11.53 -12.80 -2.86
N ASN A 48 -11.03 -13.99 -2.54
CA ASN A 48 -11.78 -15.00 -1.78
C ASN A 48 -10.93 -15.63 -0.66
N ARG A 49 -11.61 -16.37 0.22
CA ARG A 49 -11.02 -16.94 1.45
C ARG A 49 -10.02 -18.07 1.17
N GLU A 50 -10.16 -18.79 0.07
CA GLU A 50 -9.22 -19.85 -0.33
C GLU A 50 -7.85 -19.25 -0.67
N ARG A 51 -7.83 -18.13 -1.39
CA ARG A 51 -6.58 -17.43 -1.76
C ARG A 51 -6.04 -16.53 -0.65
N PHE A 52 -6.92 -16.01 0.19
CA PHE A 52 -6.59 -15.09 1.28
C PHE A 52 -7.18 -15.58 2.61
N PRO A 53 -6.73 -16.73 3.13
CA PRO A 53 -7.24 -17.28 4.39
C PRO A 53 -6.99 -16.32 5.56
N ASP A 54 -5.89 -15.57 5.50
CA ASP A 54 -5.39 -14.71 6.55
C ASP A 54 -5.87 -13.25 6.47
N ALA A 55 -6.63 -12.88 5.42
CA ALA A 55 -7.09 -11.50 5.28
C ALA A 55 -8.21 -11.17 6.28
N ASP A 56 -8.11 -10.07 7.03
CA ASP A 56 -9.18 -9.68 7.96
C ASP A 56 -10.47 -9.33 7.22
N LYS A 57 -10.36 -8.68 6.05
CA LYS A 57 -11.49 -8.34 5.18
C LYS A 57 -11.19 -8.62 3.71
N LEU A 58 -12.19 -9.16 3.02
CA LEU A 58 -12.21 -9.32 1.57
C LEU A 58 -13.39 -8.52 1.04
N LEU A 59 -13.11 -7.47 0.27
CA LEU A 59 -14.13 -6.59 -0.30
C LEU A 59 -14.16 -6.78 -1.82
N VAL A 60 -15.30 -7.23 -2.32
CA VAL A 60 -15.48 -7.50 -3.75
C VAL A 60 -16.41 -6.46 -4.35
N GLY A 61 -15.93 -5.77 -5.38
CA GLY A 61 -16.67 -4.69 -6.04
C GLY A 61 -15.73 -3.72 -6.74
N ILE A 62 -16.27 -2.63 -7.29
CA ILE A 62 -15.46 -1.65 -8.03
C ILE A 62 -14.46 -1.00 -7.07
N PRO A 63 -13.13 -1.19 -7.27
CA PRO A 63 -12.14 -0.79 -6.28
C PRO A 63 -12.15 0.70 -5.95
N SER A 64 -12.47 1.56 -6.91
CA SER A 64 -12.56 3.01 -6.70
C SER A 64 -13.77 3.43 -5.88
N GLU A 65 -14.90 2.74 -6.04
CA GLU A 65 -16.10 2.98 -5.23
C GLU A 65 -15.84 2.54 -3.79
N ILE A 66 -15.31 1.32 -3.62
CA ILE A 66 -14.91 0.82 -2.30
C ILE A 66 -13.90 1.76 -1.65
N ALA A 67 -12.91 2.26 -2.41
CA ALA A 67 -11.93 3.21 -1.89
C ALA A 67 -12.59 4.46 -1.28
N GLY A 68 -13.73 4.92 -1.82
CA GLY A 68 -14.48 6.06 -1.29
C GLY A 68 -15.28 5.77 -0.01
N THR A 69 -15.47 4.49 0.34
CA THR A 69 -16.20 4.06 1.54
C THR A 69 -15.29 3.76 2.74
N LEU A 70 -13.98 3.64 2.50
CA LEU A 70 -13.00 3.30 3.53
C LEU A 70 -12.51 4.56 4.25
N THR A 71 -12.22 4.41 5.54
CA THR A 71 -11.54 5.44 6.33
C THR A 71 -10.04 5.22 6.27
N TYR A 72 -9.29 6.29 6.02
CA TYR A 72 -7.83 6.28 6.02
C TYR A 72 -7.34 7.24 7.09
N THR A 73 -6.40 6.76 7.89
CA THR A 73 -5.75 7.49 8.98
C THR A 73 -4.23 7.46 8.79
N SER A 74 -3.50 8.16 9.66
CA SER A 74 -2.05 8.07 9.78
C SER A 74 -1.51 6.67 10.16
N SER A 75 -2.39 5.70 10.46
CA SER A 75 -2.03 4.29 10.65
C SER A 75 -2.47 3.39 9.49
N THR A 76 -2.87 3.98 8.36
CA THR A 76 -3.35 3.27 7.17
C THR A 76 -2.28 3.25 6.09
N PHE A 77 -2.03 2.07 5.54
CA PHE A 77 -1.04 1.79 4.50
C PHE A 77 -1.78 1.24 3.30
N VAL A 78 -1.54 1.81 2.12
CA VAL A 78 -2.23 1.42 0.90
C VAL A 78 -1.22 0.89 -0.11
N VAL A 79 -1.54 -0.26 -0.71
CA VAL A 79 -0.74 -0.83 -1.79
C VAL A 79 -1.64 -1.17 -2.97
N LEU A 80 -1.33 -0.57 -4.12
CA LEU A 80 -1.98 -0.85 -5.39
C LEU A 80 -1.18 -1.92 -6.17
N THR A 81 -1.86 -3.01 -6.50
CA THR A 81 -1.29 -4.21 -7.13
C THR A 81 -2.04 -4.64 -8.40
N ALA A 82 -3.03 -3.86 -8.83
CA ALA A 82 -3.92 -4.24 -9.94
C ALA A 82 -3.17 -4.31 -11.28
N HIS A 83 -2.08 -3.56 -11.44
CA HIS A 83 -1.33 -3.45 -12.68
C HIS A 83 -2.20 -3.02 -13.88
N ASP A 84 -3.27 -2.25 -13.66
CA ASP A 84 -4.09 -1.63 -14.72
C ASP A 84 -4.35 -0.15 -14.40
N TYR A 85 -4.03 0.74 -15.35
CA TYR A 85 -4.25 2.18 -15.24
C TYR A 85 -5.71 2.54 -14.92
N LYS A 86 -6.67 1.80 -15.50
CA LYS A 86 -8.10 2.04 -15.29
C LYS A 86 -8.54 1.73 -13.86
N TYR A 87 -7.79 0.88 -13.16
CA TYR A 87 -8.01 0.55 -11.76
C TYR A 87 -7.22 1.48 -10.84
N ASP A 88 -5.94 1.69 -11.12
CA ASP A 88 -5.05 2.39 -10.19
C ASP A 88 -5.34 3.89 -10.12
N ILE A 89 -5.61 4.55 -11.26
CA ILE A 89 -5.80 6.01 -11.30
C ILE A 89 -7.01 6.44 -10.46
N PRO A 90 -8.22 5.86 -10.62
CA PRO A 90 -9.37 6.24 -9.80
C PRO A 90 -9.15 5.98 -8.30
N VAL A 91 -8.48 4.89 -7.92
CA VAL A 91 -8.14 4.61 -6.52
C VAL A 91 -7.15 5.64 -5.98
N LEU A 92 -6.09 5.96 -6.74
CA LEU A 92 -5.12 6.99 -6.35
C LEU A 92 -5.77 8.35 -6.15
N LYS A 93 -6.68 8.78 -7.03
CA LYS A 93 -7.41 10.05 -6.87
C LYS A 93 -8.18 10.14 -5.54
N THR A 94 -8.66 9.01 -5.02
CA THR A 94 -9.33 8.94 -3.71
C THR A 94 -8.32 8.92 -2.57
N VAL A 95 -7.34 8.01 -2.62
CA VAL A 95 -6.39 7.77 -1.54
C VAL A 95 -5.46 8.96 -1.32
N LEU A 96 -5.11 9.70 -2.38
CA LEU A 96 -4.25 10.89 -2.29
C LEU A 96 -4.88 12.03 -1.48
N LYS A 97 -6.21 12.09 -1.39
CA LYS A 97 -6.93 13.08 -0.58
C LYS A 97 -7.02 12.70 0.91
N SER A 98 -6.42 11.57 1.28
CA SER A 98 -6.58 10.95 2.59
C SER A 98 -5.32 11.09 3.45
N GLU A 99 -5.41 10.72 4.73
CA GLU A 99 -4.29 10.74 5.67
C GLU A 99 -3.45 9.45 5.67
N ALA A 100 -3.61 8.57 4.67
CA ALA A 100 -2.83 7.34 4.59
C ALA A 100 -1.32 7.61 4.70
N ALA A 101 -0.66 6.96 5.65
CA ALA A 101 0.76 7.16 5.93
C ALA A 101 1.67 6.62 4.80
N TYR A 102 1.14 5.72 3.97
CA TYR A 102 1.88 5.10 2.90
C TYR A 102 0.98 4.80 1.71
N ILE A 103 1.44 5.16 0.52
CA ILE A 103 0.75 4.89 -0.75
C ILE A 103 1.77 4.28 -1.71
N GLY A 104 1.83 2.96 -1.75
CA GLY A 104 2.68 2.19 -2.65
C GLY A 104 1.91 1.76 -3.90
N MET A 105 2.56 1.82 -5.06
CA MET A 105 2.00 1.26 -6.29
C MET A 105 3.04 0.39 -7.00
N LEU A 106 2.67 -0.85 -7.27
CA LEU A 106 3.49 -1.74 -8.08
C LEU A 106 3.53 -1.27 -9.54
N GLY A 107 4.67 -1.43 -10.19
CA GLY A 107 4.85 -1.08 -11.58
C GLY A 107 6.25 -0.60 -11.89
N SER A 108 6.60 -0.53 -13.18
CA SER A 108 7.89 0.00 -13.62
C SER A 108 7.97 1.51 -13.43
N ARG A 109 9.19 2.06 -13.33
CA ARG A 109 9.43 3.52 -13.30
C ARG A 109 8.75 4.24 -14.47
N ARG A 110 8.79 3.65 -15.68
CA ARG A 110 8.13 4.20 -16.87
C ARG A 110 6.63 4.34 -16.68
N ARG A 111 5.98 3.28 -16.17
CA ARG A 111 4.55 3.29 -15.86
C ARG A 111 4.23 4.32 -14.77
N GLY A 112 4.99 4.31 -13.68
CA GLY A 112 4.81 5.26 -12.58
C GLY A 112 4.81 6.71 -13.07
N ARG A 113 5.81 7.10 -13.86
CA ARG A 113 5.87 8.44 -14.46
C ARG A 113 4.65 8.78 -15.32
N ALA A 114 4.16 7.83 -16.11
CA ALA A 114 2.96 8.04 -16.94
C ALA A 114 1.70 8.26 -16.07
N ILE A 115 1.54 7.50 -14.99
CA ILE A 115 0.41 7.67 -14.05
C ILE A 115 0.49 9.01 -13.34
N LEU A 116 1.66 9.36 -12.79
CA LEU A 116 1.83 10.59 -12.05
C LEU A 116 1.63 11.82 -12.94
N LYS A 117 2.16 11.79 -14.17
CA LYS A 117 1.91 12.85 -15.15
C LYS A 117 0.42 13.00 -15.49
N PHE A 118 -0.30 11.90 -15.70
CA PHE A 118 -1.73 11.97 -15.94
C PHE A 118 -2.51 12.55 -14.75
N LEU A 119 -2.11 12.21 -13.53
CA LEU A 119 -2.72 12.75 -12.31
C LEU A 119 -2.41 14.25 -12.13
N GLU A 120 -1.19 14.67 -12.41
CA GLU A 120 -0.78 16.08 -12.46
C GLU A 120 -1.62 16.87 -13.46
N GLU A 121 -1.73 16.39 -14.70
CA GLU A 121 -2.58 16.99 -15.75
C GLU A 121 -4.06 16.99 -15.37
N SER A 122 -4.49 16.08 -14.48
CA SER A 122 -5.84 16.03 -13.91
C SER A 122 -6.03 16.97 -12.70
N GLY A 123 -5.03 17.78 -12.34
CA GLY A 123 -5.10 18.76 -11.25
C GLY A 123 -4.75 18.23 -9.86
N VAL A 124 -4.07 17.09 -9.75
CA VAL A 124 -3.49 16.64 -8.47
C VAL A 124 -2.22 17.43 -8.19
N ASP A 125 -2.11 18.02 -7.00
CA ASP A 125 -0.97 18.85 -6.62
C ASP A 125 0.32 18.02 -6.42
N ALA A 126 1.47 18.68 -6.52
CA ALA A 126 2.77 18.05 -6.44
C ALA A 126 3.06 17.40 -5.07
N GLU A 127 2.53 17.95 -3.98
CA GLU A 127 2.73 17.41 -2.62
C GLU A 127 2.01 16.07 -2.47
N SER A 128 0.76 16.00 -2.93
CA SER A 128 0.01 14.75 -3.03
C SER A 128 0.73 13.72 -3.90
N LEU A 129 1.20 14.11 -5.09
CA LEU A 129 1.91 13.19 -5.98
C LEU A 129 3.21 12.65 -5.38
N ALA A 130 3.95 13.47 -4.62
CA ALA A 130 5.18 13.07 -3.95
C ALA A 130 4.97 11.96 -2.89
N ARG A 131 3.74 11.77 -2.41
CA ARG A 131 3.39 10.68 -1.48
C ARG A 131 3.32 9.31 -2.16
N VAL A 132 3.20 9.24 -3.49
CA VAL A 132 3.11 7.98 -4.23
C VAL A 132 4.49 7.35 -4.41
N ARG A 133 4.68 6.16 -3.86
CA ARG A 133 5.89 5.35 -4.03
C ARG A 133 5.72 4.41 -5.20
N VAL A 134 6.38 4.73 -6.32
CA VAL A 134 6.36 3.90 -7.54
C VAL A 134 7.72 3.89 -8.26
N PRO A 135 8.33 2.71 -8.48
CA PRO A 135 7.96 1.41 -7.93
C PRO A 135 7.99 1.42 -6.40
N THR A 136 7.02 0.75 -5.78
CA THR A 136 7.01 0.55 -4.33
C THR A 136 7.91 -0.62 -3.93
N GLY A 137 8.49 -0.52 -2.73
CA GLY A 137 9.38 -1.48 -2.11
C GLY A 137 10.84 -1.02 -2.09
N LEU A 138 11.60 -1.58 -1.14
CA LEU A 138 13.05 -1.36 -1.07
C LEU A 138 13.77 -2.11 -2.19
N ASP A 139 14.90 -1.57 -2.64
CA ASP A 139 15.74 -2.22 -3.64
C ASP A 139 16.57 -3.35 -3.00
N ILE A 140 15.96 -4.52 -2.90
CA ILE A 140 16.57 -5.74 -2.37
C ILE A 140 16.84 -6.80 -3.46
N GLY A 141 16.75 -6.42 -4.74
CA GLY A 141 16.88 -7.37 -5.86
C GLY A 141 15.69 -8.33 -6.00
N ALA A 142 14.51 -7.95 -5.49
CA ALA A 142 13.32 -8.80 -5.47
C ALA A 142 12.85 -9.20 -6.88
N SER A 143 12.57 -10.49 -7.06
CA SER A 143 12.16 -11.09 -8.33
C SER A 143 10.91 -11.96 -8.21
N THR A 144 10.75 -12.66 -7.09
CA THR A 144 9.58 -13.50 -6.82
C THR A 144 8.45 -12.70 -6.16
N ALA A 145 7.22 -13.21 -6.20
CA ALA A 145 6.08 -12.55 -5.56
C ALA A 145 6.29 -12.35 -4.05
N ALA A 146 6.93 -13.31 -3.37
CA ALA A 146 7.24 -13.22 -1.95
C ALA A 146 8.35 -12.19 -1.66
N GLU A 147 9.40 -12.15 -2.48
CA GLU A 147 10.46 -11.13 -2.35
C GLU A 147 9.93 -9.72 -2.59
N ILE A 148 9.05 -9.55 -3.59
CA ILE A 148 8.43 -8.25 -3.88
C ILE A 148 7.51 -7.86 -2.71
N ALA A 149 6.70 -8.78 -2.19
CA ALA A 149 5.87 -8.50 -1.02
C ALA A 149 6.71 -8.10 0.20
N LEU A 150 7.83 -8.78 0.43
CA LEU A 150 8.79 -8.45 1.49
C LEU A 150 9.39 -7.06 1.29
N SER A 151 9.80 -6.71 0.06
CA SER A 151 10.39 -5.40 -0.23
C SER A 151 9.39 -4.26 0.02
N VAL A 152 8.13 -4.45 -0.36
CA VAL A 152 7.04 -3.49 -0.11
C VAL A 152 6.76 -3.32 1.37
N LEU A 153 6.69 -4.41 2.13
CA LEU A 153 6.46 -4.32 3.57
C LEU A 153 7.66 -3.74 4.31
N ALA A 154 8.88 -4.03 3.87
CA ALA A 154 10.08 -3.42 4.43
C ALA A 154 10.07 -1.89 4.22
N GLU A 155 9.68 -1.41 3.03
CA GLU A 155 9.50 0.03 2.78
C GLU A 155 8.39 0.63 3.67
N ALA A 156 7.23 -0.04 3.74
CA ALA A 156 6.11 0.41 4.58
C ALA A 156 6.49 0.49 6.07
N VAL A 157 7.20 -0.50 6.60
CA VAL A 157 7.69 -0.51 7.99
C VAL A 157 8.73 0.58 8.22
N ALA A 158 9.65 0.81 7.27
CA ALA A 158 10.61 1.90 7.35
C ALA A 158 9.89 3.26 7.41
N VAL A 159 8.88 3.47 6.57
CA VAL A 159 8.04 4.69 6.59
C VAL A 159 7.30 4.85 7.91
N LYS A 160 6.69 3.76 8.44
CA LYS A 160 6.05 3.75 9.77
C LYS A 160 7.01 4.22 10.87
N ALA A 161 8.29 3.84 10.77
CA ALA A 161 9.32 4.19 11.74
C ALA A 161 10.01 5.54 11.46
N GLY A 162 9.62 6.27 10.40
CA GLY A 162 10.30 7.50 9.98
C GLY A 162 11.75 7.27 9.52
N ARG A 163 12.05 6.08 8.98
CA ARG A 163 13.39 5.66 8.58
C ARG A 163 13.49 5.47 7.05
N PRO A 164 14.69 5.62 6.47
CA PRO A 164 14.90 5.44 5.03
C PRO A 164 15.02 3.96 4.59
N GLY A 165 15.11 3.01 5.52
CA GLY A 165 15.30 1.58 5.18
C GLY A 165 16.72 1.20 4.75
N THR A 166 17.74 1.94 5.18
CA THR A 166 19.16 1.65 4.92
C THR A 166 19.67 0.45 5.73
N PRO A 167 20.77 -0.23 5.29
CA PRO A 167 21.38 -1.30 6.07
C PRO A 167 21.69 -0.87 7.51
N MET A 168 21.42 -1.72 8.50
CA MET A 168 21.61 -1.38 9.92
C MET A 168 23.05 -0.98 10.28
N ARG A 169 24.06 -1.58 9.62
CA ARG A 169 25.47 -1.20 9.81
C ARG A 169 25.80 0.24 9.35
N GLU A 170 24.93 0.82 8.52
CA GLU A 170 25.03 2.19 8.01
C GLU A 170 24.04 3.13 8.73
N ALA A 171 23.12 2.60 9.54
CA ALA A 171 22.20 3.39 10.34
C ALA A 171 22.92 4.04 11.52
N ARG A 172 22.67 5.34 11.73
CA ARG A 172 23.12 6.09 12.91
C ARG A 172 22.19 5.86 14.09
#